data_AF-A0A8J5NB00-F1
#
_entry.id   AF-A0A8J5NB00-F1
#
_cell.length_a   1.000
_cell.length_b   1.000
_cell.length_c   1.000
_cell.angle_alpha   90.00
_cell.angle_beta   90.00
_cell.angle_gamma   90.00
#
_symmetry.space_group_name_H-M   'P 1'
#
loop_
_entity.id
_entity.type
_entity.pdbx_description
1 polymer ?
#
loop_
_entity_poly.entity_id
_entity_poly.type
_entity_poly.pdbx_seq_one_letter_code
_entity_poly.pdbx_strand_id
1 'polypeptide(L)'
;MWRVIKDDLEFQLQERWIHYNNEQQRERYRKYDATRRSRNFVQNWKFEFEWVYYDTKLKVMTCTTCIKYGTEEDKKSRFVSGNTNFKRLALVRHQRSQVHRRCETRRIADLGLCIPAAADGATTA
;
A
#
# COMPACT_ATOMS: atom_id res chain seq x y z
N MET A 1 -55.97 3.06 2.16
CA MET A 1 -55.05 2.83 3.29
C MET A 1 -54.09 1.64 3.10
N TRP A 2 -54.30 0.72 2.15
CA TRP A 2 -53.46 -0.48 1.95
C TRP A 2 -52.18 -0.31 1.09
N ARG A 3 -52.03 0.80 0.36
CA ARG A 3 -50.90 1.03 -0.57
C ARG A 3 -49.61 1.40 0.18
N VAL A 4 -49.71 2.31 1.14
CA VAL A 4 -48.60 2.80 1.99
C VAL A 4 -47.95 1.67 2.82
N ILE A 5 -48.73 0.66 3.24
CA ILE A 5 -48.22 -0.47 4.03
C ILE A 5 -47.38 -1.44 3.18
N LYS A 6 -47.73 -1.62 1.90
CA LYS A 6 -46.93 -2.46 0.99
C LYS A 6 -45.60 -1.78 0.66
N ASP A 7 -45.61 -0.47 0.45
CA ASP A 7 -44.41 0.31 0.17
C ASP A 7 -43.45 0.30 1.38
N ASP A 8 -43.99 0.37 2.61
CA ASP A 8 -43.21 0.31 3.86
C ASP A 8 -42.63 -1.10 4.11
N LEU A 9 -43.41 -2.15 3.82
CA LEU A 9 -42.95 -3.54 3.91
C LEU A 9 -41.91 -3.88 2.82
N GLU A 10 -42.08 -3.38 1.60
CA GLU A 10 -41.11 -3.56 0.51
C GLU A 10 -39.81 -2.81 0.79
N PHE A 11 -39.88 -1.59 1.34
CA PHE A 11 -38.70 -0.84 1.75
C PHE A 11 -37.91 -1.58 2.85
N GLN A 12 -38.60 -2.07 3.89
CA GLN A 12 -37.97 -2.87 4.95
C GLN A 12 -37.34 -4.17 4.43
N LEU A 13 -37.99 -4.84 3.47
CA LEU A 13 -37.43 -6.06 2.84
C LEU A 13 -36.20 -5.74 1.96
N GLN A 14 -36.20 -4.60 1.27
CA GLN A 14 -35.08 -4.15 0.46
C GLN A 14 -33.87 -3.78 1.32
N GLU A 15 -34.06 -3.06 2.42
CA GLU A 15 -32.98 -2.79 3.39
C GLU A 15 -32.42 -4.09 3.97
N ARG A 16 -33.29 -5.02 4.38
CA ARG A 16 -32.89 -6.33 4.89
C ARG A 16 -32.05 -7.10 3.86
N TRP A 17 -32.41 -7.06 2.58
CA TRP A 17 -31.65 -7.68 1.49
C TRP A 17 -30.27 -7.04 1.30
N ILE A 18 -30.19 -5.71 1.35
CA ILE A 18 -28.92 -4.97 1.26
C ILE A 18 -28.00 -5.35 2.43
N HIS A 19 -28.53 -5.36 3.66
CA HIS A 19 -27.78 -5.76 4.86
C HIS A 19 -27.29 -7.20 4.77
N TYR A 20 -28.15 -8.13 4.36
CA TYR A 20 -27.81 -9.52 4.16
C TYR A 20 -26.69 -9.69 3.12
N ASN A 21 -26.81 -9.06 1.95
CA ASN A 21 -25.78 -9.15 0.92
C ASN A 21 -24.44 -8.54 1.37
N ASN A 22 -24.46 -7.41 2.06
CA ASN A 22 -23.27 -6.79 2.62
C ASN A 22 -22.59 -7.70 3.67
N GLU A 23 -23.38 -8.35 4.53
CA GLU A 23 -22.87 -9.31 5.49
C GLU A 23 -22.27 -10.55 4.82
N GLN A 24 -22.94 -11.11 3.81
CA GLN A 24 -22.43 -12.23 3.02
C GLN A 24 -21.11 -11.86 2.30
N GLN A 25 -21.01 -10.66 1.74
CA GLN A 25 -19.77 -10.18 1.14
C GLN A 25 -18.65 -10.03 2.18
N ARG A 26 -18.95 -9.49 3.37
CA ARG A 26 -17.98 -9.39 4.47
C ARG A 26 -17.49 -10.76 4.92
N GLU A 27 -18.38 -11.74 5.06
CA GLU A 27 -18.01 -13.09 5.47
C GLU A 27 -17.18 -13.80 4.40
N ARG A 28 -17.51 -13.61 3.12
CA ARG A 28 -16.65 -14.08 2.01
C ARG A 28 -15.25 -13.45 2.08
N TYR A 29 -15.16 -12.15 2.35
CA TYR A 29 -13.88 -11.46 2.49
C TYR A 29 -13.10 -11.96 3.73
N ARG A 30 -13.78 -12.17 4.86
CA ARG A 30 -13.20 -12.74 6.09
C ARG A 30 -12.68 -14.15 5.86
N LYS A 31 -13.44 -15.03 5.21
CA LYS A 31 -12.99 -16.38 4.85
C LYS A 31 -11.82 -16.36 3.88
N TYR A 32 -11.88 -15.49 2.87
CA TYR A 32 -10.74 -15.29 1.97
C TYR A 32 -9.51 -14.85 2.77
N ASP A 33 -9.64 -13.89 3.68
CA ASP A 33 -8.52 -13.37 4.47
C ASP A 33 -7.98 -14.38 5.50
N ALA A 34 -8.87 -15.13 6.17
CA ALA A 34 -8.52 -16.20 7.11
C ALA A 34 -7.84 -17.41 6.43
N THR A 35 -8.21 -17.71 5.18
CA THR A 35 -7.57 -18.77 4.38
C THR A 35 -6.33 -18.28 3.62
N ARG A 36 -5.96 -17.00 3.74
CA ARG A 36 -4.64 -16.54 3.29
C ARG A 36 -3.61 -17.23 4.16
N ARG A 37 -3.05 -18.32 3.64
CA ARG A 37 -1.74 -18.84 4.03
C ARG A 37 -0.85 -17.63 4.33
N SER A 38 -0.31 -17.56 5.54
CA SER A 38 0.75 -16.62 5.91
C SER A 38 1.73 -16.56 4.75
N ARG A 39 1.66 -15.49 3.95
CA ARG A 39 2.50 -15.38 2.76
C ARG A 39 3.89 -15.11 3.29
N ASN A 40 4.85 -15.98 3.02
CA ASN A 40 6.22 -15.71 3.41
C ASN A 40 6.79 -14.59 2.54
N PHE A 41 7.83 -13.91 3.05
CA PHE A 41 8.64 -13.04 2.23
C PHE A 41 9.26 -13.84 1.08
N VAL A 42 9.16 -13.33 -0.14
CA VAL A 42 9.74 -13.98 -1.32
C VAL A 42 11.13 -13.40 -1.55
N GLN A 43 12.16 -14.25 -1.47
CA GLN A 43 13.56 -13.78 -1.52
C GLN A 43 13.89 -13.02 -2.83
N ASN A 44 13.26 -13.38 -3.95
CA ASN A 44 13.47 -12.71 -5.24
C ASN A 44 13.11 -11.21 -5.21
N TRP A 45 12.25 -10.79 -4.28
CA TRP A 45 11.89 -9.38 -4.15
C TRP A 45 13.08 -8.50 -3.77
N LYS A 46 14.15 -9.04 -3.17
CA LYS A 46 15.38 -8.27 -2.92
C LYS A 46 16.09 -7.86 -4.21
N PHE A 47 15.97 -8.65 -5.28
CA PHE A 47 16.53 -8.32 -6.58
C PHE A 47 15.61 -7.37 -7.36
N GLU A 48 14.29 -7.57 -7.29
CA GLU A 48 13.32 -6.65 -7.93
C GLU A 48 13.24 -5.28 -7.26
N PHE A 49 13.48 -5.24 -5.95
CA PHE A 49 13.37 -4.05 -5.11
C PHE A 49 14.58 -3.95 -4.19
N GLU A 50 15.69 -3.41 -4.71
CA GLU A 50 16.99 -3.34 -4.01
C GLU A 50 16.92 -2.64 -2.64
N TRP A 51 15.97 -1.72 -2.46
CA TRP A 51 15.75 -1.01 -1.20
C TRP A 51 15.07 -1.87 -0.11
N VAL A 52 14.53 -3.06 -0.45
CA VAL A 52 13.81 -3.93 0.49
C VAL A 52 14.77 -4.76 1.32
N TYR A 53 14.67 -4.60 2.64
CA TYR A 53 15.28 -5.52 3.59
C TYR A 53 14.22 -6.41 4.25
N TYR A 54 14.60 -7.64 4.58
CA TYR A 54 13.73 -8.58 5.31
C TYR A 54 14.44 -9.06 6.55
N ASP A 55 13.86 -8.77 7.71
CA ASP A 55 14.30 -9.28 9.00
C ASP A 55 13.60 -10.61 9.28
N THR A 56 14.37 -11.70 9.29
CA THR A 56 13.86 -13.06 9.52
C THR A 56 13.47 -13.30 10.97
N LYS A 57 14.06 -12.58 11.94
CA LYS A 57 13.79 -12.69 13.38
C LYS A 57 12.48 -11.99 13.71
N LEU A 58 12.33 -10.74 13.26
CA LEU A 58 11.12 -9.93 13.50
C LEU A 58 9.98 -10.25 12.53
N LYS A 59 10.25 -11.00 11.45
CA LYS A 59 9.29 -11.29 10.38
C LYS A 59 8.66 -10.01 9.84
N VAL A 60 9.49 -9.04 9.48
CA VAL A 60 9.06 -7.78 8.84
C VAL A 60 9.94 -7.45 7.66
N MET A 61 9.36 -6.81 6.65
CA MET A 61 10.12 -6.15 5.59
C MET A 61 10.15 -4.64 5.80
N THR A 62 11.28 -4.02 5.50
CA THR A 62 11.52 -2.59 5.65
C THR A 62 12.10 -1.98 4.38
N CYS A 63 11.99 -0.67 4.25
CA CYS A 63 12.65 0.09 3.20
C CYS A 63 13.90 0.77 3.77
N THR A 64 15.07 0.34 3.32
CA THR A 64 16.37 0.87 3.75
C THR A 64 16.52 2.35 3.38
N THR A 65 16.07 2.74 2.17
CA THR A 65 16.04 4.15 1.73
C THR A 65 15.20 5.02 2.68
N CYS A 66 13.96 4.63 2.98
CA CYS A 66 13.08 5.44 3.82
C CYS A 66 13.52 5.47 5.29
N ILE A 67 14.17 4.42 5.79
CA ILE A 67 14.77 4.42 7.13
C ILE A 67 15.91 5.44 7.21
N LYS A 68 16.79 5.46 6.20
CA LYS A 68 17.99 6.31 6.20
C LYS A 68 17.72 7.77 5.83
N TYR A 69 16.84 8.01 4.86
CA TYR A 69 16.62 9.33 4.24
C TYR A 69 15.22 9.93 4.51
N GLY A 70 14.40 9.26 5.32
CA GLY A 70 13.10 9.78 5.74
C GLY A 70 13.21 10.83 6.83
N THR A 71 12.42 11.90 6.73
CA THR A 71 12.17 12.84 7.84
C THR A 71 11.19 12.25 8.84
N GLU A 72 11.01 12.88 10.00
CA GLU A 72 10.03 12.44 11.01
C GLU A 72 8.60 12.30 10.46
N GLU A 73 8.22 13.14 9.50
CA GLU A 73 6.92 13.05 8.83
C GLU A 73 6.84 11.83 7.87
N ASP A 74 7.93 11.56 7.15
CA ASP A 74 8.03 10.46 6.19
C ASP A 74 8.08 9.08 6.90
N LYS A 75 8.60 9.04 8.15
CA LYS A 75 8.75 7.82 8.96
C LYS A 75 7.45 7.17 9.43
N LYS A 76 6.29 7.80 9.17
CA LYS A 76 4.96 7.20 9.43
C LYS A 76 4.62 6.02 8.53
N SER A 77 5.42 5.78 7.49
CA SER A 77 5.24 4.63 6.59
C SER A 77 5.47 3.30 7.31
N ARG A 78 4.58 2.31 7.11
CA ARG A 78 4.75 0.94 7.63
C ARG A 78 6.05 0.26 7.18
N PHE A 79 6.68 0.76 6.12
CA PHE A 79 7.99 0.26 5.65
C PHE A 79 9.17 0.80 6.46
N VAL A 80 8.96 1.78 7.33
CA VAL A 80 9.99 2.25 8.29
C VAL A 80 9.88 1.48 9.60
N SER A 81 8.67 1.34 10.14
CA SER A 81 8.45 0.58 11.39
C SER A 81 8.44 -0.94 11.24
N GLY A 82 8.38 -1.45 10.01
CA GLY A 82 8.33 -2.88 9.71
C GLY A 82 6.96 -3.32 9.22
N ASN A 83 6.92 -3.91 8.03
CA ASN A 83 5.69 -4.36 7.38
C ASN A 83 5.60 -5.89 7.39
N THR A 84 4.57 -6.45 8.00
CA THR A 84 4.27 -7.90 8.00
C THR A 84 3.42 -8.33 6.81
N ASN A 85 2.91 -7.40 6.01
CA ASN A 85 2.05 -7.67 4.86
C ASN A 85 2.88 -8.03 3.62
N PHE A 86 3.41 -9.25 3.59
CA PHE A 86 4.25 -9.78 2.51
C PHE A 86 3.48 -9.95 1.20
N LYS A 87 3.31 -8.84 0.49
CA LYS A 87 2.65 -8.77 -0.81
C LYS A 87 3.51 -7.94 -1.75
N ARG A 88 3.81 -8.48 -2.92
CA ARG A 88 4.47 -7.73 -4.00
C ARG A 88 3.76 -6.41 -4.30
N LEU A 89 2.42 -6.38 -4.30
CA LEU A 89 1.65 -5.15 -4.50
C LEU A 89 1.95 -4.07 -3.44
N ALA A 90 2.25 -4.47 -2.20
CA ALA A 90 2.65 -3.52 -1.16
C ALA A 90 4.00 -2.86 -1.50
N LEU A 91 4.96 -3.64 -2.03
CA LEU A 91 6.25 -3.14 -2.51
C LEU A 91 6.08 -2.18 -3.69
N VAL A 92 5.31 -2.59 -4.70
CA VAL A 92 5.02 -1.76 -5.88
C VAL A 92 4.35 -0.44 -5.49
N ARG A 93 3.36 -0.49 -4.58
CA ARG A 93 2.70 0.73 -4.08
C ARG A 93 3.67 1.62 -3.30
N HIS A 94 4.54 1.04 -2.49
CA HIS A 94 5.54 1.80 -1.74
C HIS A 94 6.52 2.51 -2.66
N GLN A 95 7.09 1.80 -3.64
CA GLN A 95 8.03 2.37 -4.62
C GLN A 95 7.45 3.59 -5.35
N ARG A 96 6.14 3.57 -5.65
CA ARG A 96 5.44 4.66 -6.33
C ARG A 96 4.97 5.78 -5.40
N SER A 97 5.10 5.62 -4.09
CA SER A 97 4.61 6.61 -3.12
C SER A 97 5.45 7.89 -3.14
N GLN A 98 4.82 9.03 -2.88
CA GLN A 98 5.49 10.33 -2.82
C GLN A 98 6.58 10.36 -1.73
N VAL A 99 6.31 9.72 -0.59
CA VAL A 99 7.27 9.59 0.52
C VAL A 99 8.55 8.89 0.05
N HIS A 100 8.41 7.72 -0.60
CA HIS A 100 9.57 6.97 -1.07
C HIS A 100 10.36 7.77 -2.12
N ARG A 101 9.68 8.44 -3.06
CA ARG A 101 10.34 9.29 -4.06
C ARG A 101 11.15 10.42 -3.44
N ARG A 102 10.60 11.14 -2.45
CA ARG A 102 11.35 12.19 -1.73
C ARG A 102 12.57 11.63 -1.00
N CYS A 103 12.43 10.48 -0.35
CA CYS A 103 13.56 9.81 0.30
C CYS A 103 14.64 9.40 -0.71
N GLU A 104 14.23 8.93 -1.89
CA GLU A 104 15.15 8.55 -2.97
C GLU A 104 15.85 9.78 -3.56
N THR A 105 15.16 10.91 -3.75
CA THR A 105 15.79 12.18 -4.15
C THR A 105 16.88 12.60 -3.17
N ARG A 106 16.61 12.50 -1.85
CA ARG A 106 17.61 12.77 -0.81
C ARG A 106 18.77 11.78 -0.85
N ARG A 107 18.49 10.48 -1.07
CA ARG A 107 19.53 9.44 -1.24
C ARG A 107 20.47 9.76 -2.39
N ILE A 108 19.91 10.12 -3.54
CA ILE A 108 20.66 10.46 -4.75
C ILE A 108 21.55 11.69 -4.50
N ALA A 109 21.01 12.73 -3.86
CA ALA A 109 21.76 13.93 -3.49
C ALA A 109 22.92 13.62 -2.51
N ASP A 110 22.68 12.79 -1.49
CA ASP A 110 23.69 12.34 -0.52
C ASP A 110 24.83 11.55 -1.16
N LEU A 111 24.52 10.70 -2.15
CA LEU A 111 25.51 9.93 -2.90
C LEU A 111 26.28 10.75 -3.93
N GLY A 112 26.00 12.05 -4.06
CA GLY A 112 26.62 12.91 -5.08
C GLY A 112 26.26 12.52 -6.52
N LEU A 113 25.22 11.69 -6.70
CA LEU A 113 24.72 11.28 -8.01
C LEU A 113 23.81 12.39 -8.55
N CYS A 114 24.35 13.57 -8.83
CA CYS A 114 23.61 14.64 -9.48
C CYS A 114 23.14 14.16 -10.87
N ILE A 115 21.84 13.91 -11.02
CA ILE A 115 21.22 13.79 -12.34
C ILE A 115 21.00 15.24 -12.81
N PRO A 116 21.68 15.72 -13.87
CA PRO A 116 21.36 17.03 -14.43
C PRO A 116 19.90 17.02 -14.87
N ALA A 117 19.09 17.90 -14.26
CA ALA A 117 17.76 18.19 -14.73
C ALA A 117 17.85 18.67 -16.18
N ALA A 118 16.95 18.16 -17.01
CA ALA A 118 16.90 18.38 -18.46
C ALA A 118 17.25 19.82 -18.85
N ALA A 119 18.12 19.94 -19.85
CA ALA A 119 18.37 21.20 -20.53
C ALA A 119 17.09 21.62 -21.27
N ASP A 120 16.33 22.54 -20.68
CA ASP A 120 15.29 23.28 -21.37
C ASP A 120 15.96 24.33 -22.28
N GLY A 121 16.36 23.87 -23.47
CA GLY A 121 16.81 24.73 -24.55
C GLY A 121 15.64 25.49 -25.15
N ALA A 122 15.37 26.68 -24.60
CA ALA A 122 14.56 27.69 -25.24
C ALA A 122 15.27 28.18 -26.52
N THR A 123 14.83 27.70 -27.69
CA THR A 123 15.14 28.34 -28.97
C THR A 123 14.12 29.45 -29.19
N THR A 124 14.54 30.68 -28.96
CA THR A 124 13.92 31.88 -29.53
C THR A 124 15.00 32.65 -30.25
N ALA A 125 15.00 32.57 -31.58
CA ALA A 125 15.56 33.54 -32.51
C ALA A 125 14.92 33.28 -33.88
#